data_AF-A0A0Q6SX51-F1
#
_entry.id   AF-A0A0Q6SX51-F1
#
_cell.length_a   1.000
_cell.length_b   1.000
_cell.length_c   1.000
_cell.angle_alpha   90.00
_cell.angle_beta   90.00
_cell.angle_gamma   90.00
#
_symmetry.space_group_name_H-M   'P 1'
#
loop_
_entity.id
_entity.type
_entity.pdbx_description
1 polymer ?
#
loop_
_entity_poly.entity_id
_entity_poly.type
_entity_poly.pdbx_seq_one_letter_code
_entity_poly.pdbx_strand_id
1 'polypeptide(L)'
;MKDAVFLQDARCDGSFHDQCHRACLLFWKQEWLTPAGAIPVAQPAPAWSAHDAAAAARLRRLPTRDGERYVCQSTALESATTALHRWDVRPLLREIVARELALSDFVRILFRTLWRRAGGGKQDQLIGVPGAKSRGSLDLRQDEWVAIKPIEELRHNLDEKGRNCGLTFPPTMHHAIGHSYRVAFPVRQIILEQTGMMVKLGNTVALDGLLCEGIDVAMCPRAEFLYCRESWLRRGAAPADRPGANRG
;
A
#
# COMPACT_ATOMS: atom_id res chain seq x y z
N MET A 1 -15.32 -1.28 -8.59
CA MET A 1 -16.41 -1.42 -7.61
C MET A 1 -17.17 -0.10 -7.60
N LYS A 2 -18.51 -0.12 -7.69
CA LYS A 2 -19.30 1.12 -7.64
C LYS A 2 -19.49 1.57 -6.19
N ASP A 3 -19.48 2.89 -5.97
CA ASP A 3 -19.80 3.58 -4.72
C ASP A 3 -19.04 3.03 -3.50
N ALA A 4 -17.74 2.79 -3.71
CA ALA A 4 -16.83 2.33 -2.68
C ALA A 4 -15.81 3.41 -2.34
N VAL A 5 -15.56 3.61 -1.06
CA VAL A 5 -14.61 4.57 -0.52
C VAL A 5 -13.60 3.87 0.38
N PHE A 6 -12.46 4.52 0.58
CA PHE A 6 -11.49 4.16 1.60
C PHE A 6 -11.59 5.16 2.75
N LEU A 7 -11.57 4.66 3.98
CA LEU A 7 -11.42 5.50 5.16
C LEU A 7 -9.94 5.59 5.50
N GLN A 8 -9.46 6.79 5.79
CA GLN A 8 -8.07 7.01 6.15
C GLN A 8 -7.67 6.10 7.32
N ASP A 9 -6.52 5.42 7.16
CA ASP A 9 -5.94 4.48 8.14
C ASP A 9 -6.78 3.26 8.54
N ALA A 10 -7.98 3.07 7.97
CA ALA A 10 -8.79 1.88 8.18
C ALA A 10 -8.23 0.68 7.39
N ARG A 11 -7.16 0.08 7.93
CA ARG A 11 -6.42 -1.02 7.33
C ARG A 11 -6.76 -2.36 8.00
N CYS A 12 -6.75 -3.42 7.19
CA CYS A 12 -6.86 -4.80 7.69
C CYS A 12 -5.63 -5.16 8.51
N ASP A 13 -5.82 -5.68 9.72
CA ASP A 13 -4.74 -6.15 10.60
C ASP A 13 -4.24 -7.57 10.26
N GLY A 14 -4.97 -8.29 9.39
CA GLY A 14 -4.65 -9.64 8.96
C GLY A 14 -4.90 -10.73 10.01
N SER A 15 -5.49 -10.40 11.16
CA SER A 15 -5.69 -11.33 12.28
C SER A 15 -6.61 -12.50 11.93
N PHE A 16 -7.53 -12.31 10.98
CA PHE A 16 -8.42 -13.35 10.44
C PHE A 16 -7.86 -14.12 9.23
N HIS A 17 -6.63 -13.80 8.81
CA HIS A 17 -5.99 -14.34 7.61
C HIS A 17 -4.57 -14.84 7.91
N ASP A 18 -4.45 -15.64 8.96
CA ASP A 18 -3.20 -16.26 9.41
C ASP A 18 -2.05 -15.25 9.59
N GLN A 19 -2.37 -14.07 10.13
CA GLN A 19 -1.43 -12.95 10.34
C GLN A 19 -0.81 -12.45 9.03
N CYS A 20 -1.65 -12.11 8.06
CA CYS A 20 -1.22 -11.46 6.82
C CYS A 20 -0.81 -10.00 7.09
N HIS A 21 0.45 -9.64 6.87
CA HIS A 21 0.98 -8.30 7.18
C HIS A 21 0.81 -7.29 6.02
N ARG A 22 -0.12 -7.52 5.09
CA ARG A 22 -0.26 -6.64 3.91
C ARG A 22 -0.85 -5.27 4.25
N ALA A 23 -1.59 -5.16 5.36
CA ALA A 23 -2.18 -3.91 5.84
C ALA A 23 -2.97 -3.13 4.75
N CYS A 24 -3.77 -3.85 3.95
CA CYS A 24 -4.59 -3.25 2.90
C CYS A 24 -5.63 -2.31 3.49
N LEU A 25 -5.89 -1.17 2.84
CA LEU A 25 -7.07 -0.37 3.14
C LEU A 25 -8.35 -1.19 2.89
N LEU A 26 -9.31 -1.04 3.80
CA LEU A 26 -10.60 -1.70 3.71
C LEU A 26 -11.52 -0.93 2.76
N PHE A 27 -12.24 -1.67 1.91
CA PHE A 27 -13.26 -1.13 1.03
C PHE A 27 -14.58 -1.00 1.80
N TRP A 28 -15.16 0.21 1.77
CA TRP A 28 -16.44 0.51 2.38
C TRP A 28 -17.44 0.93 1.31
N LYS A 29 -18.68 0.47 1.38
CA LYS A 29 -19.74 1.05 0.56
C LYS A 29 -20.19 2.37 1.15
N GLN A 30 -20.34 3.37 0.30
CA GLN A 30 -20.77 4.69 0.72
C GLN A 30 -22.16 4.65 1.39
N GLU A 31 -23.05 3.75 0.96
CA GLU A 31 -24.38 3.56 1.56
C GLU A 31 -24.34 3.05 3.02
N TRP A 32 -23.20 2.52 3.48
CA TRP A 32 -23.01 2.09 4.88
C TRP A 32 -22.54 3.23 5.79
N LEU A 33 -22.18 4.38 5.22
CA LEU A 33 -21.51 5.47 5.90
C LEU A 33 -22.42 6.69 5.95
N THR A 34 -22.30 7.45 7.04
CA THR A 34 -22.90 8.78 7.17
C THR A 34 -21.78 9.79 7.40
N PRO A 35 -21.82 10.98 6.78
CA PRO A 35 -20.81 12.01 7.03
C PRO A 35 -20.74 12.37 8.51
N ALA A 36 -19.52 12.49 9.05
CA ALA A 36 -19.32 12.78 10.48
C ALA A 36 -19.99 14.09 10.92
N GLY A 37 -20.04 15.12 10.05
CA GLY A 37 -20.73 16.37 10.32
C GLY A 37 -22.27 16.30 10.29
N ALA A 38 -22.84 15.19 9.84
CA ALA A 38 -24.29 14.97 9.81
C ALA A 38 -24.81 14.25 11.07
N ILE A 39 -23.91 13.72 11.92
CA ILE A 39 -24.28 13.07 13.18
C ILE A 39 -23.92 14.01 14.35
N PRO A 40 -24.85 14.36 15.24
CA PRO A 40 -24.51 15.04 16.49
C PRO A 40 -23.47 14.23 17.27
N VAL A 41 -22.41 14.90 17.72
CA VAL A 41 -21.09 14.40 18.22
C VAL A 41 -21.12 13.32 19.33
N ALA A 42 -22.28 12.86 19.80
CA ALA A 42 -22.34 11.78 20.77
C ALA A 42 -23.66 11.01 20.65
N GLN A 43 -23.80 10.18 19.60
CA GLN A 43 -24.66 9.02 19.75
C GLN A 43 -23.85 7.96 20.49
N PRO A 44 -24.28 7.49 21.68
CA PRO A 44 -23.64 6.35 22.31
C PRO A 44 -23.64 5.20 21.31
N ALA A 45 -22.51 4.50 21.19
CA ALA A 45 -22.44 3.33 20.34
C ALA A 45 -23.67 2.45 20.64
N PRO A 46 -24.48 2.08 19.62
CA PRO A 46 -25.68 1.31 19.86
C PRO A 46 -25.30 0.06 20.66
N ALA A 47 -26.02 -0.20 21.76
CA ALA A 47 -25.78 -1.38 22.56
C ALA A 47 -25.99 -2.61 21.66
N TRP A 48 -24.92 -3.38 21.46
CA TRP A 48 -24.98 -4.58 20.63
C TRP A 48 -26.00 -5.54 21.24
N SER A 49 -27.00 -5.92 20.47
CA SER A 49 -27.95 -6.94 20.93
C SER A 49 -27.24 -8.29 21.04
N ALA A 50 -27.84 -9.22 21.80
CA ALA A 50 -27.37 -10.60 21.82
C ALA A 50 -27.35 -11.23 20.41
N HIS A 51 -28.27 -10.82 19.53
CA HIS A 51 -28.29 -11.24 18.14
C HIS A 51 -27.09 -10.70 17.35
N ASP A 52 -26.72 -9.43 17.55
CA ASP A 52 -25.54 -8.82 16.89
C ASP A 52 -24.24 -9.51 17.32
N ALA A 53 -24.12 -9.79 18.62
CA ALA A 53 -22.98 -10.52 19.16
C ALA A 53 -22.88 -11.93 18.57
N ALA A 54 -23.99 -12.66 18.50
CA ALA A 54 -24.05 -13.99 17.89
C ALA A 54 -23.74 -13.95 16.38
N ALA A 55 -24.26 -12.95 15.67
CA ALA A 55 -23.98 -12.74 14.25
C ALA A 55 -22.48 -12.47 14.03
N ALA A 56 -21.87 -11.58 14.81
CA ALA A 56 -20.44 -11.31 14.70
C ALA A 56 -19.59 -12.54 15.06
N ALA A 57 -19.97 -13.32 16.08
CA ALA A 57 -19.29 -14.57 16.40
C ALA A 57 -19.36 -15.58 15.24
N ARG A 58 -20.48 -15.65 14.53
CA ARG A 58 -20.63 -16.47 13.32
C ARG A 58 -19.77 -15.94 12.17
N LEU A 59 -19.79 -14.63 11.92
CA LEU A 59 -19.00 -14.00 10.85
C LEU A 59 -17.50 -14.25 11.02
N ARG A 60 -17.00 -14.18 12.27
CA ARG A 60 -15.59 -14.48 12.60
C ARG A 60 -15.17 -15.93 12.31
N ARG A 61 -16.11 -16.85 12.12
CA ARG A 61 -15.86 -18.27 11.81
C ARG A 61 -16.09 -18.62 10.34
N LEU A 62 -16.45 -17.65 9.50
CA LEU A 62 -16.58 -17.90 8.08
C LEU A 62 -15.22 -18.30 7.48
N PRO A 63 -15.21 -19.23 6.51
CA PRO A 63 -13.98 -19.66 5.87
C PRO A 63 -13.31 -18.46 5.19
N THR A 64 -12.04 -18.23 5.52
CA THR A 64 -11.20 -17.18 4.93
C THR A 64 -10.23 -17.72 3.89
N ARG A 65 -10.35 -19.00 3.53
CA ARG A 65 -9.59 -19.66 2.48
C ARG A 65 -10.34 -20.87 1.90
N ASP A 66 -10.02 -21.19 0.66
CA ASP A 66 -10.39 -22.43 -0.03
C ASP A 66 -9.12 -23.20 -0.38
N GLY A 67 -8.89 -24.31 0.31
CA GLY A 67 -7.59 -24.99 0.33
C GLY A 67 -6.46 -24.03 0.73
N GLU A 68 -5.49 -23.83 -0.15
CA GLU A 68 -4.33 -22.95 0.03
C GLU A 68 -4.58 -21.49 -0.37
N ARG A 69 -5.73 -21.18 -0.99
CA ARG A 69 -6.03 -19.84 -1.51
C ARG A 69 -6.89 -19.06 -0.53
N TYR A 70 -6.37 -17.93 -0.07
CA TYR A 70 -7.09 -17.03 0.83
C TYR A 70 -8.11 -16.17 0.10
N VAL A 71 -9.24 -15.96 0.77
CA VAL A 71 -10.33 -15.10 0.32
C VAL A 71 -10.42 -13.89 1.24
N CYS A 72 -10.20 -12.70 0.68
CA CYS A 72 -10.35 -11.41 1.34
C CYS A 72 -10.80 -10.34 0.34
N GLN A 73 -11.09 -9.12 0.81
CA GLN A 73 -11.53 -8.03 -0.07
C GLN A 73 -10.55 -7.77 -1.24
N SER A 74 -9.25 -7.93 -0.99
CA SER A 74 -8.22 -7.73 -2.00
C SER A 74 -8.18 -8.86 -3.03
N THR A 75 -8.22 -10.14 -2.61
CA THR A 75 -8.20 -11.26 -3.57
C THR A 75 -9.50 -11.41 -4.35
N ALA A 76 -10.62 -10.91 -3.81
CA ALA A 76 -11.90 -10.82 -4.50
C ALA A 76 -12.06 -9.53 -5.35
N LEU A 77 -11.05 -8.66 -5.42
CA LEU A 77 -11.22 -7.34 -6.04
C LEU A 77 -11.53 -7.45 -7.54
N GLU A 78 -10.88 -8.37 -8.26
CA GLU A 78 -11.12 -8.58 -9.68
C GLU A 78 -12.58 -8.97 -9.95
N SER A 79 -13.15 -9.91 -9.19
CA SER A 79 -14.55 -10.33 -9.33
C SER A 79 -15.55 -9.30 -8.80
N ALA A 80 -15.15 -8.45 -7.85
CA ALA A 80 -15.97 -7.39 -7.28
C ALA A 80 -15.92 -6.06 -8.05
N THR A 81 -15.17 -6.01 -9.17
CA THR A 81 -15.00 -4.81 -9.99
C THR A 81 -15.35 -5.06 -11.46
N THR A 82 -15.42 -3.99 -12.23
CA THR A 82 -15.60 -4.03 -13.67
C THR A 82 -14.40 -3.37 -14.33
N ALA A 83 -13.86 -3.98 -15.38
CA ALA A 83 -12.74 -3.43 -16.11
C ALA A 83 -13.07 -2.02 -16.63
N LEU A 84 -12.17 -1.07 -16.39
CA LEU A 84 -12.26 0.27 -16.95
C LEU A 84 -11.66 0.27 -18.36
N HIS A 85 -12.31 0.97 -19.27
CA HIS A 85 -11.76 1.18 -20.61
C HIS A 85 -10.54 2.11 -20.51
N ARG A 86 -9.44 1.76 -21.19
CA ARG A 86 -8.15 2.46 -21.08
C ARG A 86 -8.17 3.94 -21.49
N TRP A 87 -9.19 4.38 -22.23
CA TRP A 87 -9.41 5.77 -22.65
C TRP A 87 -10.56 6.45 -21.91
N ASP A 88 -11.18 5.78 -20.94
CA ASP A 88 -12.22 6.39 -20.14
C ASP A 88 -11.60 7.30 -19.09
N VAL A 89 -11.62 8.61 -19.35
CA VAL A 89 -11.11 9.65 -18.44
C VAL A 89 -12.12 10.08 -17.39
N ARG A 90 -13.39 9.63 -17.48
CA ARG A 90 -14.47 10.03 -16.55
C ARG A 90 -14.15 9.71 -15.08
N PRO A 91 -13.48 8.60 -14.73
CA PRO A 91 -13.04 8.37 -13.35
C PRO A 91 -12.10 9.48 -12.86
N LEU A 92 -11.08 9.82 -13.63
CA LEU A 92 -10.11 10.89 -13.27
C LEU A 92 -10.79 12.26 -13.13
N LEU A 93 -11.73 12.58 -14.02
CA LEU A 93 -12.51 13.82 -13.93
C LEU A 93 -13.38 13.86 -12.66
N ARG A 94 -13.95 12.72 -12.25
CA ARG A 94 -14.69 12.63 -10.98
C ARG A 94 -13.78 12.87 -9.77
N GLU A 95 -12.56 12.34 -9.79
CA GLU A 95 -11.58 12.61 -8.72
C GLU A 95 -11.19 14.10 -8.66
N ILE A 96 -11.09 14.79 -9.81
CA ILE A 96 -10.85 16.25 -9.83
C ILE A 96 -12.02 17.01 -9.22
N VAL A 97 -13.26 16.66 -9.58
CA VAL A 97 -14.46 17.28 -9.02
C VAL A 97 -14.57 17.02 -7.52
N ALA A 98 -14.22 15.81 -7.08
CA ALA A 98 -14.15 15.44 -5.67
C ALA A 98 -12.99 16.10 -4.91
N ARG A 99 -12.05 16.76 -5.63
CA ARG A 99 -10.82 17.36 -5.10
C ARG A 99 -9.81 16.36 -4.53
N GLU A 100 -9.94 15.10 -4.92
CA GLU A 100 -9.03 14.00 -4.58
C GLU A 100 -7.85 13.91 -5.59
N LEU A 101 -8.02 14.52 -6.78
CA LEU A 101 -6.96 14.62 -7.79
C LEU A 101 -6.72 16.08 -8.18
N ALA A 102 -5.50 16.58 -7.94
CA ALA A 102 -5.10 17.89 -8.40
C ALA A 102 -4.99 17.95 -9.93
N LEU A 103 -5.31 19.10 -10.53
CA LEU A 103 -5.21 19.29 -11.98
C LEU A 103 -3.78 19.07 -12.50
N SER A 104 -2.77 19.47 -11.73
CA SER A 104 -1.36 19.22 -12.03
C SER A 104 -1.04 17.72 -12.10
N ASP A 105 -1.60 16.92 -11.20
CA ASP A 105 -1.42 15.48 -11.18
C ASP A 105 -2.13 14.80 -12.34
N PHE A 106 -3.34 15.26 -12.69
CA PHE A 106 -4.04 14.81 -13.89
C PHE A 106 -3.21 15.06 -15.16
N VAL A 107 -2.68 16.28 -15.33
CA VAL A 107 -1.81 16.62 -16.47
C VAL A 107 -0.55 15.74 -16.49
N ARG A 108 0.05 15.51 -15.33
CA ARG A 108 1.22 14.62 -15.16
C ARG A 108 0.91 13.17 -15.56
N ILE A 109 -0.25 12.63 -15.15
CA ILE A 109 -0.72 11.29 -15.51
C ILE A 109 -0.97 11.20 -17.01
N LEU A 110 -1.66 12.18 -17.60
CA LEU A 110 -1.97 12.20 -19.03
C LEU A 110 -0.68 12.25 -19.86
N PHE A 111 0.22 13.18 -19.53
CA PHE A 111 1.52 13.30 -20.20
C PHE A 111 2.32 12.00 -20.13
N ARG A 112 2.45 11.40 -18.94
CA ARG A 112 3.13 10.11 -18.75
C ARG A 112 2.49 8.98 -19.55
N THR A 113 1.17 8.96 -19.64
CA THR A 113 0.43 7.93 -20.39
C THR A 113 0.69 8.05 -21.90
N LEU A 114 0.63 9.27 -22.42
CA LEU A 114 0.92 9.56 -23.84
C LEU A 114 2.40 9.29 -24.17
N TRP A 115 3.33 9.73 -23.32
CA TRP A 115 4.77 9.50 -23.48
C TRP A 115 5.11 8.01 -23.54
N ARG A 116 4.64 7.21 -22.57
CA ARG A 116 4.85 5.75 -22.56
C ARG A 116 4.28 5.09 -23.80
N ARG A 117 3.15 5.58 -24.32
CA ARG A 117 2.49 5.02 -25.51
C ARG A 117 3.20 5.42 -26.82
N ALA A 118 3.83 6.59 -26.85
CA ALA A 118 4.64 7.06 -27.97
C ALA A 118 6.03 6.40 -28.06
N GLY A 119 6.29 5.35 -27.28
CA GLY A 119 7.60 4.69 -27.22
C GLY A 119 8.61 5.43 -26.33
N GLY A 120 8.17 6.45 -25.59
CA GLY A 120 8.96 7.08 -24.55
C GLY A 120 9.41 6.05 -23.52
N GLY A 121 10.66 6.16 -23.06
CA GLY A 121 11.31 5.19 -22.20
C GLY A 121 10.51 4.84 -20.93
N LYS A 122 10.76 3.65 -20.38
CA LYS A 122 10.35 3.33 -19.00
C LYS A 122 11.00 4.35 -18.06
N GLN A 123 10.34 4.69 -16.95
CA GLN A 123 10.99 5.47 -15.90
C GLN A 123 12.34 4.86 -15.56
N ASP A 124 13.33 5.72 -15.30
CA ASP A 124 14.69 5.30 -14.97
C ASP A 124 14.65 4.46 -13.70
N GLN A 125 14.55 3.14 -13.89
CA GLN A 125 14.60 2.16 -12.83
C GLN A 125 16.00 2.22 -12.24
N LEU A 126 16.10 2.39 -10.92
CA LEU A 126 17.38 2.19 -10.26
C LEU A 126 17.75 0.70 -10.38
N ILE A 127 18.78 0.42 -11.16
CA ILE A 127 19.34 -0.91 -11.36
C ILE A 127 20.67 -1.02 -10.62
N GLY A 128 20.97 -2.23 -10.16
CA GLY A 128 22.23 -2.53 -9.51
C GLY A 128 23.13 -3.43 -10.35
N VAL A 129 24.21 -3.87 -9.70
CA VAL A 129 25.25 -4.70 -10.32
C VAL A 129 24.89 -6.20 -10.26
N PRO A 130 25.44 -7.05 -11.12
CA PRO A 130 25.27 -8.51 -11.01
C PRO A 130 25.78 -9.06 -9.66
N GLY A 131 25.25 -10.21 -9.22
CA GLY A 131 25.75 -10.94 -8.06
C GLY A 131 24.69 -11.27 -6.99
N ALA A 132 25.07 -12.12 -6.03
CA ALA A 132 24.19 -12.54 -4.96
C ALA A 132 23.79 -11.34 -4.07
N LYS A 133 22.48 -11.20 -3.82
CA LYS A 133 21.94 -10.11 -3.00
C LYS A 133 21.56 -10.61 -1.61
N SER A 134 21.80 -9.77 -0.61
CA SER A 134 21.37 -10.00 0.76
C SER A 134 20.08 -9.26 1.06
N ARG A 135 19.19 -9.88 1.84
CA ARG A 135 17.98 -9.24 2.37
C ARG A 135 18.28 -8.29 3.55
N GLY A 136 19.51 -8.32 4.07
CA GLY A 136 19.90 -7.63 5.30
C GLY A 136 19.69 -8.52 6.54
N SER A 137 20.12 -8.04 7.70
CA SER A 137 20.04 -8.74 8.98
C SER A 137 20.07 -7.74 10.14
N LEU A 138 19.38 -6.61 9.97
CA LEU A 138 19.27 -5.57 10.98
C LEU A 138 18.33 -5.99 12.13
N ASP A 139 17.44 -6.97 11.90
CA ASP A 139 16.37 -7.38 12.83
C ASP A 139 15.55 -6.17 13.30
N LEU A 140 15.04 -5.41 12.33
CA LEU A 140 14.31 -4.18 12.62
C LEU A 140 13.00 -4.48 13.32
N ARG A 141 12.70 -3.69 14.35
CA ARG A 141 11.44 -3.74 15.10
C ARG A 141 10.61 -2.48 14.83
N GLN A 142 9.33 -2.59 15.15
CA GLN A 142 8.42 -1.46 15.14
C GLN A 142 8.98 -0.29 15.98
N ASP A 143 8.68 0.93 15.54
CA ASP A 143 9.10 2.20 16.14
C ASP A 143 10.60 2.53 16.05
N GLU A 144 11.43 1.68 15.44
CA GLU A 144 12.83 1.99 15.20
C GLU A 144 13.01 2.98 14.05
N TRP A 145 13.99 3.88 14.16
CA TRP A 145 14.32 4.85 13.12
C TRP A 145 15.37 4.31 12.15
N VAL A 146 15.07 4.48 10.87
CA VAL A 146 15.94 4.05 9.77
C VAL A 146 16.00 5.10 8.67
N ALA A 147 17.10 5.12 7.94
CA ALA A 147 17.22 5.89 6.71
C ALA A 147 17.39 4.96 5.51
N ILE A 148 16.78 5.31 4.38
CA ILE A 148 17.03 4.62 3.12
C ILE A 148 18.43 4.98 2.65
N LYS A 149 19.22 3.96 2.28
CA LYS A 149 20.58 4.12 1.79
C LYS A 149 20.62 5.01 0.53
N PRO A 150 21.74 5.73 0.29
CA PRO A 150 21.96 6.50 -0.93
C PRO A 150 22.08 5.57 -2.13
N ILE A 151 22.00 6.18 -3.32
CA ILE A 151 21.95 5.49 -4.60
C ILE A 151 23.10 4.50 -4.76
N GLU A 152 24.32 4.91 -4.43
CA GLU A 152 25.55 4.12 -4.61
C GLU A 152 25.47 2.81 -3.84
N GLU A 153 25.02 2.83 -2.59
CA GLU A 153 24.84 1.63 -1.78
C GLU A 153 23.64 0.80 -2.23
N LEU A 154 22.52 1.44 -2.60
CA LEU A 154 21.36 0.73 -3.15
C LEU A 154 21.73 -0.06 -4.41
N ARG A 155 22.56 0.50 -5.30
CA ARG A 155 23.05 -0.21 -6.50
C ARG A 155 23.80 -1.50 -6.18
N HIS A 156 24.47 -1.58 -5.03
CA HIS A 156 25.09 -2.82 -4.58
C HIS A 156 24.06 -3.85 -4.12
N ASN A 157 22.91 -3.40 -3.61
CA ASN A 157 21.84 -4.26 -3.11
C ASN A 157 20.79 -4.63 -4.17
N LEU A 158 20.80 -4.02 -5.35
CA LEU A 158 19.85 -4.32 -6.43
C LEU A 158 20.51 -5.15 -7.55
N ASP A 159 19.72 -5.95 -8.26
CA ASP A 159 20.11 -6.66 -9.49
C ASP A 159 19.92 -5.80 -10.75
N GLU A 160 20.18 -6.35 -11.94
CA GLU A 160 20.08 -5.59 -13.20
C GLU A 160 18.62 -5.19 -13.54
N LYS A 161 17.64 -5.71 -12.80
CA LYS A 161 16.21 -5.40 -12.92
C LYS A 161 15.72 -4.49 -11.80
N GLY A 162 16.60 -4.02 -10.92
CA GLY A 162 16.23 -3.18 -9.77
C GLY A 162 15.55 -3.95 -8.64
N ARG A 163 15.86 -5.23 -8.46
CA ARG A 163 15.27 -6.09 -7.42
C ARG A 163 16.32 -6.57 -6.43
N ASN A 164 15.87 -6.90 -5.23
CA ASN A 164 16.63 -7.61 -4.20
C ASN A 164 15.85 -8.84 -3.74
N CYS A 165 16.39 -10.02 -4.04
CA CYS A 165 15.80 -11.31 -3.65
C CYS A 165 14.29 -11.36 -3.98
N GLY A 166 13.93 -10.97 -5.20
CA GLY A 166 12.55 -10.95 -5.71
C GLY A 166 11.72 -9.70 -5.37
N LEU A 167 12.18 -8.81 -4.47
CA LEU A 167 11.47 -7.57 -4.15
C LEU A 167 12.02 -6.40 -4.99
N THR A 168 11.15 -5.76 -5.77
CA THR A 168 11.52 -4.59 -6.60
C THR A 168 11.67 -3.35 -5.74
N PHE A 169 12.66 -2.51 -6.03
CA PHE A 169 12.73 -1.13 -5.55
C PHE A 169 12.10 -0.23 -6.63
N PRO A 170 10.80 0.11 -6.55
CA PRO A 170 10.11 0.73 -7.67
C PRO A 170 10.55 2.19 -7.86
N PRO A 171 10.43 2.74 -9.09
CA PRO A 171 10.76 4.15 -9.36
C PRO A 171 9.99 5.15 -8.48
N THR A 172 8.76 4.81 -8.09
CA THR A 172 7.95 5.61 -7.17
C THR A 172 8.57 5.78 -5.79
N MET A 173 9.53 4.93 -5.41
CA MET A 173 10.21 4.98 -4.11
C MET A 173 11.49 5.84 -4.14
N HIS A 174 11.89 6.35 -5.31
CA HIS A 174 13.14 7.11 -5.46
C HIS A 174 13.18 8.40 -4.62
N HIS A 175 12.04 9.04 -4.41
CA HIS A 175 11.93 10.24 -3.58
C HIS A 175 12.27 9.99 -2.11
N ALA A 176 12.26 8.73 -1.66
CA ALA A 176 12.52 8.36 -0.28
C ALA A 176 14.01 8.09 0.00
N ILE A 177 14.86 8.06 -1.03
CA ILE A 177 16.29 7.78 -0.91
C ILE A 177 16.97 8.83 -0.02
N GLY A 178 17.74 8.39 0.97
CA GLY A 178 18.43 9.27 1.93
C GLY A 178 17.54 9.81 3.05
N HIS A 179 16.21 9.70 2.95
CA HIS A 179 15.29 10.16 3.98
C HIS A 179 15.14 9.17 5.12
N SER A 180 14.81 9.70 6.31
CA SER A 180 14.59 8.92 7.52
C SER A 180 13.11 8.67 7.75
N TYR A 181 12.79 7.44 8.17
CA TYR A 181 11.45 6.97 8.45
C TYR A 181 11.45 6.14 9.73
N ARG A 182 10.29 6.06 10.37
CA ARG A 182 10.05 5.12 11.45
C ARG A 182 9.54 3.81 10.86
N VAL A 183 10.01 2.69 11.40
CA VAL A 183 9.51 1.36 11.05
C VAL A 183 8.09 1.21 11.57
N ALA A 184 7.13 1.03 10.66
CA ALA A 184 5.73 0.79 11.00
C ALA A 184 5.58 -0.60 11.62
N PHE A 185 6.03 -1.63 10.90
CA PHE A 185 6.02 -3.01 11.36
C PHE A 185 6.90 -3.92 10.49
N PRO A 186 7.41 -5.03 11.03
CA PRO A 186 8.05 -6.09 10.24
C PRO A 186 7.04 -6.84 9.36
N VAL A 187 7.38 -7.03 8.08
CA VAL A 187 6.56 -7.75 7.11
C VAL A 187 7.11 -9.16 6.98
N ARG A 188 6.41 -10.13 7.59
CA ARG A 188 6.86 -11.54 7.63
C ARG A 188 6.17 -12.41 6.59
N GLN A 189 4.92 -12.08 6.27
CA GLN A 189 4.14 -12.80 5.27
C GLN A 189 3.00 -11.93 4.75
N ILE A 190 2.63 -12.15 3.49
CA ILE A 190 1.49 -11.48 2.86
C ILE A 190 0.75 -12.46 1.96
N ILE A 191 -0.54 -12.22 1.77
CA ILE A 191 -1.33 -12.86 0.72
C ILE A 191 -1.12 -12.07 -0.57
N LEU A 192 -0.71 -12.76 -1.63
CA LEU A 192 -0.64 -12.18 -2.97
C LEU A 192 -2.04 -12.03 -3.53
N GLU A 193 -2.39 -10.82 -3.95
CA GLU A 193 -3.70 -10.47 -4.48
C GLU A 193 -4.12 -11.36 -5.65
N GLN A 194 -3.20 -11.58 -6.59
CA GLN A 194 -3.48 -12.21 -7.88
C GLN A 194 -3.72 -13.72 -7.75
N THR A 195 -3.14 -14.35 -6.74
CA THR A 195 -3.16 -15.81 -6.60
C THR A 195 -3.90 -16.28 -5.36
N GLY A 196 -4.11 -15.39 -4.38
CA GLY A 196 -4.60 -15.74 -3.05
C GLY A 196 -3.59 -16.54 -2.22
N MET A 197 -2.37 -16.74 -2.69
CA MET A 197 -1.37 -17.56 -1.98
C MET A 197 -0.63 -16.73 -0.93
N MET A 198 -0.39 -17.31 0.24
CA MET A 198 0.51 -16.73 1.24
C MET A 198 1.97 -16.86 0.79
N VAL A 199 2.73 -15.78 0.87
CA VAL A 199 4.19 -15.78 0.65
C VAL A 199 4.91 -15.23 1.87
N LYS A 200 6.07 -15.80 2.18
CA LYS A 200 6.92 -15.38 3.30
C LYS A 200 7.97 -14.37 2.82
N LEU A 201 8.18 -13.33 3.62
CA LEU A 201 9.17 -12.29 3.40
C LEU A 201 10.15 -12.29 4.57
N GLY A 202 11.44 -12.51 4.28
CA GLY A 202 12.52 -12.37 5.26
C GLY A 202 13.11 -10.97 5.25
N ASN A 203 13.43 -10.45 6.44
CA ASN A 203 14.17 -9.20 6.65
C ASN A 203 13.59 -8.05 5.81
N THR A 204 12.31 -7.77 6.06
CA THR A 204 11.50 -6.82 5.30
C THR A 204 10.59 -6.06 6.24
N VAL A 205 10.45 -4.77 6.01
CA VAL A 205 9.67 -3.87 6.85
C VAL A 205 8.78 -2.97 6.00
N ALA A 206 7.68 -2.53 6.59
CA ALA A 206 6.92 -1.38 6.15
C ALA A 206 7.40 -0.14 6.93
N LEU A 207 7.44 1.01 6.28
CA LEU A 207 7.85 2.28 6.89
C LEU A 207 6.65 3.22 6.96
N ASP A 208 6.56 3.99 8.04
CA ASP A 208 5.46 4.94 8.25
C ASP A 208 5.42 5.98 7.12
N GLY A 209 4.23 6.14 6.51
CA GLY A 209 4.01 7.09 5.42
C GLY A 209 4.66 6.71 4.08
N LEU A 210 5.44 5.63 4.00
CA LEU A 210 6.01 5.17 2.74
C LEU A 210 4.98 4.31 1.98
N LEU A 211 4.07 5.00 1.31
CA LEU A 211 2.93 4.42 0.60
C LEU A 211 3.06 4.64 -0.91
N CYS A 212 2.43 3.76 -1.68
CA CYS A 212 2.27 3.93 -3.11
C CYS A 212 1.32 5.09 -3.39
N GLU A 213 1.82 6.13 -4.05
CA GLU A 213 1.03 7.30 -4.49
C GLU A 213 0.09 7.00 -5.66
N GLY A 214 0.12 5.78 -6.22
CA GLY A 214 -0.78 5.37 -7.30
C GLY A 214 -0.48 5.99 -8.67
N ILE A 215 0.46 6.94 -8.79
CA ILE A 215 0.75 7.69 -10.03
C ILE A 215 1.06 6.77 -11.23
N ASP A 216 1.72 5.64 -10.99
CA ASP A 216 2.09 4.68 -12.05
C ASP A 216 0.98 3.70 -12.44
N VAL A 217 -0.12 3.72 -11.72
CA VAL A 217 -1.29 2.87 -11.91
C VAL A 217 -2.56 3.72 -11.93
N ALA A 218 -2.52 4.82 -12.67
CA ALA A 218 -3.65 5.74 -12.90
C ALA A 218 -4.31 6.27 -11.61
N MET A 219 -3.47 6.72 -10.67
CA MET A 219 -3.88 7.24 -9.36
C MET A 219 -4.64 6.21 -8.53
N CYS A 220 -4.13 4.98 -8.44
CA CYS A 220 -4.73 3.96 -7.58
C CYS A 220 -4.75 4.44 -6.11
N PRO A 221 -5.94 4.63 -5.50
CA PRO A 221 -6.08 5.26 -4.18
C PRO A 221 -5.82 4.30 -3.01
N ARG A 222 -5.34 3.09 -3.29
CA ARG A 222 -5.19 2.01 -2.30
C ARG A 222 -4.06 2.25 -1.29
N ALA A 223 -3.19 3.22 -1.56
CA ALA A 223 -2.10 3.65 -0.69
C ALA A 223 -1.39 2.46 -0.02
N GLU A 224 -0.96 1.48 -0.81
CA GLU A 224 -0.30 0.28 -0.29
C GLU A 224 1.09 0.60 0.22
N PHE A 225 1.53 -0.07 1.27
CA PHE A 225 2.90 0.08 1.75
C PHE A 225 3.92 -0.34 0.68
N LEU A 226 4.94 0.49 0.48
CA LEU A 226 6.13 0.11 -0.30
C LEU A 226 7.11 -0.57 0.67
N TYR A 227 7.23 -1.90 0.55
CA TYR A 227 8.09 -2.67 1.45
C TYR A 227 9.56 -2.44 1.19
N CYS A 228 10.35 -2.44 2.26
CA CYS A 228 11.80 -2.26 2.22
C CYS A 228 12.50 -3.54 2.68
N ARG A 229 13.51 -4.03 1.93
CA ARG A 229 14.48 -4.97 2.50
C ARG A 229 15.33 -4.26 3.54
N GLU A 230 15.68 -4.95 4.62
CA GLU A 230 16.58 -4.40 5.63
C GLU A 230 17.95 -4.02 5.04
N SER A 231 18.41 -4.70 3.98
CA SER A 231 19.64 -4.36 3.28
C SER A 231 19.62 -2.97 2.65
N TRP A 232 18.44 -2.40 2.35
CA TRP A 232 18.29 -1.06 1.78
C TRP A 232 18.34 0.04 2.84
N LEU A 233 18.38 -0.33 4.12
CA LEU A 233 18.19 0.57 5.24
C LEU A 233 19.47 0.68 6.08
N ARG A 234 19.55 1.76 6.83
CA ARG A 234 20.54 1.98 7.89
C ARG A 234 19.78 2.38 9.15
N ARG A 235 20.20 1.88 10.32
CA ARG A 235 19.70 2.43 11.60
C ARG A 235 20.12 3.89 11.71
N GLY A 236 19.21 4.75 12.15
CA GLY A 236 19.44 6.18 12.24
C GLY A 236 18.77 6.77 13.48
N ALA A 237 19.05 8.04 13.74
CA ALA A 237 18.28 8.83 14.70
C ALA A 237 16.99 9.33 14.05
N ALA A 238 16.03 9.74 14.90
CA ALA A 238 14.88 10.49 14.42
C ALA A 238 15.37 11.74 13.64
N PRO A 239 14.71 12.10 12.51
CA PRO A 239 15.07 13.31 11.80
C PRO A 239 14.91 14.52 12.72
N ALA A 240 15.89 15.43 12.66
CA ALA A 240 15.92 16.64 13.49
C ALA A 240 14.73 17.57 13.19
N ASP A 241 14.20 17.51 11.97
CA ASP A 241 12.96 18.15 11.55
C ASP A 241 11.88 17.09 11.31
N ARG A 242 10.76 17.18 12.02
CA ARG A 242 9.54 16.46 11.68
C ARG A 242 8.89 17.21 10.50
N PRO A 243 8.77 16.65 9.29
CA PRO A 243 7.74 17.13 8.40
C PRO A 243 6.41 16.77 9.07
N GLY A 244 5.69 17.80 9.53
CA GLY A 244 4.44 17.67 10.23
C GLY A 244 3.46 16.80 9.47
N ALA A 245 2.68 16.03 10.24
CA ALA A 245 1.38 15.53 9.84
C ALA A 245 0.57 16.68 9.23
N ASN A 246 0.58 16.81 7.91
CA ASN A 246 -0.35 17.62 7.13
C ASN A 246 -0.27 17.19 5.66
N ARG A 247 -0.98 16.11 5.36
CA ARG A 247 -1.79 16.03 4.15
C ARG A 247 -3.19 15.64 4.61
N GLY A 248 -3.94 16.67 5.00
CA GLY A 248 -5.40 16.62 4.96
C GLY A 248 -5.89 16.99 3.56
#